data_AF-A0A661QSR5-F1
#
_entry.id   AF-A0A661QSR5-F1
#
_cell.length_a   1.000
_cell.length_b   1.000
_cell.length_c   1.000
_cell.angle_alpha   90.00
_cell.angle_beta   90.00
_cell.angle_gamma   90.00
#
_symmetry.space_group_name_H-M   'P 1'
#
loop_
_entity.id
_entity.type
_entity.pdbx_description
1 polymer ?
#
loop_
_entity_poly.entity_id
_entity_poly.type
_entity_poly.pdbx_seq_one_letter_code
_entity_poly.pdbx_strand_id
1 'polypeptide(L)'
;MDLLAPIATVFLGLIMGYLGQRARMCFIGGMRDYYLVKDTYLIKGLIAFLICAFAGFLLFQFVAPALKTFPWFLDGGTVFSKKWAAKGITASPSPLLPAPGDPITWSPKVWAHVVLAILGGFGLGFFSCLAGGCPFRQHIMAAEGSKSAITYLVGFALGAVIFHRFIAPLIKAIFT
;
A
#
# COMPACT_ATOMS: atom_id res chain seq x y z
N MET A 1 -4.83 -25.12 14.44
CA MET A 1 -3.65 -24.28 14.18
C MET A 1 -3.31 -24.47 12.72
N ASP A 2 -3.88 -23.63 11.86
CA ASP A 2 -3.84 -23.85 10.41
C ASP A 2 -2.48 -23.41 9.86
N LEU A 3 -1.50 -24.33 9.92
CA LEU A 3 -0.14 -24.13 9.40
C LEU A 3 -0.12 -23.81 7.88
N LEU A 4 -1.23 -24.09 7.20
CA LEU A 4 -1.47 -23.75 5.80
C LEU A 4 -1.28 -22.27 5.51
N ALA A 5 -1.76 -21.36 6.37
CA ALA A 5 -1.63 -19.93 6.15
C ALA A 5 -0.17 -19.44 6.25
N PRO A 6 0.59 -19.75 7.33
CA PRO A 6 2.02 -19.43 7.41
C PRO A 6 2.82 -20.00 6.23
N ILE A 7 2.64 -21.28 5.90
CA ILE A 7 3.34 -21.92 4.78
C ILE A 7 3.03 -21.21 3.46
N ALA A 8 1.76 -20.92 3.18
CA ALA A 8 1.36 -20.21 1.97
C ALA A 8 2.00 -18.82 1.86
N THR A 9 2.09 -18.06 2.96
CA THR A 9 2.74 -16.73 2.94
C THR A 9 4.25 -16.80 2.68
N VAL A 10 4.94 -17.83 3.18
CA VAL A 10 6.38 -18.03 2.92
C VAL A 10 6.63 -18.36 1.45
N PHE A 11 5.86 -19.31 0.88
CA PHE A 11 5.98 -19.65 -0.54
C PHE A 11 5.65 -18.45 -1.44
N LEU A 12 4.59 -17.71 -1.12
CA LEU A 12 4.23 -16.51 -1.87
C LEU A 12 5.33 -15.44 -1.79
N GLY A 13 5.93 -15.24 -0.61
CA GLY A 13 7.06 -14.32 -0.42
C GLY A 13 8.29 -14.71 -1.24
N LEU A 14 8.65 -16.00 -1.29
CA LEU A 14 9.75 -16.51 -2.10
C LEU A 14 9.51 -16.31 -3.60
N ILE A 15 8.29 -16.60 -4.07
CA ILE A 15 7.89 -16.39 -5.46
C ILE A 15 7.99 -14.91 -5.82
N MET A 16 7.39 -14.03 -5.01
CA MET A 16 7.43 -12.58 -5.23
C MET A 16 8.86 -12.02 -5.19
N GLY A 17 9.72 -12.54 -4.30
CA GLY A 17 11.13 -12.18 -4.23
C GLY A 17 11.90 -12.57 -5.50
N TYR A 18 11.74 -13.81 -5.97
CA TYR A 18 12.38 -14.29 -7.19
C TYR A 18 11.95 -13.51 -8.45
N LEU A 19 10.64 -13.28 -8.60
CA LEU A 19 10.11 -12.46 -9.70
C LEU A 19 10.63 -11.02 -9.61
N GLY A 20 10.69 -10.47 -8.39
CA GLY A 20 11.20 -9.13 -8.12
C GLY A 20 12.66 -8.94 -8.57
N GLN A 21 13.54 -9.90 -8.23
CA GLN A 21 14.95 -9.89 -8.64
C GLN A 21 15.11 -9.93 -10.17
N ARG A 22 14.33 -10.77 -10.86
CA ARG A 22 14.35 -10.88 -12.32
C ARG A 22 13.84 -9.62 -13.03
N ALA A 23 12.76 -9.04 -12.52
CA ALA A 23 12.08 -7.93 -13.17
C ALA A 23 12.75 -6.57 -12.90
N ARG A 24 13.61 -6.45 -11.88
CA ARG A 24 14.33 -5.20 -11.49
C ARG A 24 13.41 -3.98 -11.44
N MET A 25 12.19 -4.18 -10.95
CA MET A 25 11.12 -3.18 -11.03
C MET A 25 11.39 -2.01 -10.09
N CYS A 26 11.28 -0.78 -10.61
CA CYS A 26 11.36 0.44 -9.82
C CYS A 26 10.16 1.34 -10.13
N PHE A 27 9.24 1.47 -9.17
CA PHE A 27 8.03 2.29 -9.33
C PHE A 27 8.34 3.80 -9.44
N ILE A 28 9.48 4.25 -8.93
CA ILE A 28 9.88 5.66 -8.93
C ILE A 28 10.74 6.02 -10.15
N GLY A 29 11.61 5.10 -10.56
CA GLY A 29 12.54 5.31 -11.68
C GLY A 29 11.85 5.44 -13.03
N GLY A 30 10.68 4.81 -13.19
CA GLY A 30 9.94 4.81 -14.48
C GLY A 30 9.63 6.21 -15.01
N MET A 31 9.26 7.16 -14.14
CA MET A 31 8.96 8.53 -14.56
C MET A 31 10.20 9.29 -15.04
N ARG A 32 11.33 9.12 -14.33
CA ARG A 32 12.61 9.74 -14.68
C ARG A 32 13.14 9.20 -16.01
N ASP A 33 13.15 7.89 -16.16
CA ASP A 33 13.73 7.23 -17.34
C ASP A 33 12.89 7.50 -18.60
N TYR A 34 11.56 7.66 -18.45
CA TYR A 34 10.68 8.11 -19.52
C TYR A 34 10.94 9.56 -19.95
N TYR A 35 11.18 10.47 -19.01
CA TYR A 35 11.38 11.88 -19.35
C TYR A 35 12.78 12.15 -19.94
N LEU A 36 13.83 11.58 -19.36
CA LEU A 36 15.22 11.84 -19.77
C LEU A 36 15.68 10.98 -20.96
N VAL A 37 15.40 9.67 -20.91
CA VAL A 37 15.96 8.69 -21.87
C VAL A 37 14.88 8.18 -22.84
N LYS A 38 13.60 8.48 -22.58
CA LYS A 38 12.45 7.94 -23.30
C LYS A 38 12.37 6.42 -23.28
N ASP A 39 12.93 5.79 -22.23
CA ASP A 39 12.77 4.36 -22.02
C ASP A 39 11.40 4.08 -21.39
N THR A 40 10.59 3.26 -22.07
CA THR A 40 9.24 2.88 -21.63
C THR A 40 9.19 1.52 -20.94
N TYR A 41 10.31 0.80 -20.83
CA TYR A 41 10.37 -0.54 -20.28
C TYR A 41 9.84 -0.58 -18.84
N LEU A 42 10.33 0.33 -17.98
CA LEU A 42 9.89 0.41 -16.57
C LEU A 42 8.42 0.84 -16.44
N ILE A 43 7.95 1.78 -17.27
CA ILE A 43 6.56 2.26 -17.23
C ILE A 43 5.59 1.16 -17.65
N LYS A 44 5.91 0.39 -18.70
CA LYS A 44 5.10 -0.77 -19.12
C LYS A 44 4.97 -1.79 -17.99
N GLY A 45 6.04 -2.01 -17.24
CA GLY A 45 6.02 -2.85 -16.03
C GLY A 45 5.05 -2.32 -14.95
N LEU A 46 5.10 -1.03 -14.64
CA LEU A 46 4.17 -0.41 -13.68
C LEU A 46 2.70 -0.53 -14.13
N ILE A 47 2.41 -0.28 -15.40
CA ILE A 47 1.06 -0.39 -15.95
C ILE A 47 0.57 -1.84 -15.93
N ALA A 48 1.41 -2.80 -16.33
CA ALA A 48 1.08 -4.23 -16.28
C ALA A 48 0.78 -4.70 -14.84
N PHE A 49 1.56 -4.23 -13.86
CA PHE A 49 1.32 -4.52 -12.44
C PHE A 49 -0.05 -3.97 -11.98
N LEU A 50 -0.40 -2.74 -12.34
CA LEU A 50 -1.67 -2.13 -11.98
C LEU A 50 -2.87 -2.90 -12.58
N ILE A 51 -2.77 -3.29 -13.86
CA ILE A 51 -3.81 -4.06 -14.55
C ILE A 51 -3.94 -5.45 -13.92
N CYS A 52 -2.84 -6.16 -13.69
CA CYS A 52 -2.86 -7.49 -13.05
C CYS A 52 -3.41 -7.42 -11.63
N ALA A 53 -3.04 -6.40 -10.85
CA ALA A 53 -3.58 -6.21 -9.50
C ALA A 53 -5.09 -5.99 -9.56
N PHE A 54 -5.57 -5.06 -10.41
CA PHE A 54 -6.99 -4.79 -10.56
C PHE A 54 -7.78 -6.02 -11.00
N ALA A 55 -7.31 -6.72 -12.04
CA ALA A 55 -7.92 -7.96 -12.53
C ALA A 55 -7.88 -9.07 -11.47
N GLY A 56 -6.76 -9.22 -10.76
CA GLY A 56 -6.61 -10.18 -9.68
C GLY A 56 -7.62 -9.95 -8.56
N PHE A 57 -7.70 -8.73 -8.02
CA PHE A 57 -8.68 -8.39 -6.99
C PHE A 57 -10.13 -8.54 -7.48
N LEU A 58 -10.41 -8.23 -8.74
CA LEU A 58 -11.71 -8.46 -9.36
C LEU A 58 -12.03 -9.97 -9.44
N LEU A 59 -11.07 -10.84 -9.74
CA LEU A 59 -11.29 -12.28 -9.74
C LEU A 59 -11.47 -12.82 -8.31
N PHE A 60 -10.65 -12.35 -7.36
CA PHE A 60 -10.71 -12.78 -5.97
C PHE A 60 -12.00 -12.37 -5.25
N GLN A 61 -12.77 -11.40 -5.76
CA GLN A 61 -14.10 -11.07 -5.26
C GLN A 61 -15.05 -12.28 -5.29
N PHE A 62 -14.90 -13.16 -6.28
CA PHE A 62 -15.77 -14.33 -6.47
C PHE A 62 -15.35 -15.54 -5.63
N VAL A 63 -14.07 -15.61 -5.25
CA VAL A 63 -13.47 -16.80 -4.60
C VAL A 63 -13.31 -16.61 -3.09
N ALA A 64 -13.03 -15.40 -2.61
CA ALA A 64 -12.72 -15.16 -1.20
C ALA A 64 -13.79 -14.27 -0.52
N PRO A 65 -14.49 -14.77 0.52
CA PRO A 65 -15.49 -13.97 1.25
C PRO A 65 -14.89 -12.79 2.02
N ALA A 66 -13.57 -12.74 2.22
CA ALA A 66 -12.85 -11.66 2.88
C ALA A 66 -12.56 -10.44 1.96
N LEU A 67 -12.75 -10.58 0.63
CA LEU A 67 -12.38 -9.56 -0.37
C LEU A 67 -13.58 -8.94 -1.10
N LYS A 68 -14.82 -9.22 -0.66
CA LYS A 68 -16.07 -8.61 -1.20
C LYS A 68 -16.12 -7.07 -1.10
N THR A 69 -15.10 -6.46 -0.50
CA THR A 69 -14.95 -5.01 -0.33
C THR A 69 -14.25 -4.35 -1.53
N PHE A 70 -13.71 -5.11 -2.48
CA PHE A 70 -13.07 -4.58 -3.69
C PHE A 70 -14.04 -4.67 -4.88
N PRO A 71 -14.38 -3.58 -5.59
CA PRO A 71 -13.85 -2.21 -5.49
C PRO A 71 -14.54 -1.37 -4.41
N TRP A 72 -13.75 -0.78 -3.49
CA TRP A 72 -14.32 -0.06 -2.33
C TRP A 72 -15.19 1.13 -2.75
N PHE A 73 -14.88 1.73 -3.90
CA PHE A 73 -15.58 2.91 -4.40
C PHE A 73 -16.99 2.61 -4.93
N LEU A 74 -17.35 1.34 -5.17
CA LEU A 74 -18.68 0.94 -5.62
C LEU A 74 -19.51 0.31 -4.49
N ASP A 75 -18.90 -0.57 -3.68
CA ASP A 75 -19.62 -1.35 -2.65
C ASP A 75 -19.27 -0.98 -1.20
N GLY A 76 -18.32 -0.06 -0.98
CA GLY A 76 -17.84 0.30 0.36
C GLY A 76 -18.94 0.83 1.28
N GLY A 77 -19.92 1.55 0.73
CA GLY A 77 -20.99 2.15 1.54
C GLY A 77 -21.87 1.14 2.29
N THR A 78 -22.09 -0.06 1.75
CA THR A 78 -22.96 -1.08 2.38
C THR A 78 -22.20 -1.99 3.35
N VAL A 79 -20.89 -2.19 3.12
CA VAL A 79 -20.03 -3.04 3.96
C VAL A 79 -19.50 -2.29 5.19
N PHE A 80 -19.26 -0.98 5.06
CA PHE A 80 -18.73 -0.15 6.15
C PHE A 80 -19.80 0.53 7.01
N SER A 81 -21.06 0.61 6.55
CA SER A 81 -22.19 1.17 7.30
C SER A 81 -22.42 0.46 8.65
N LYS A 82 -22.29 -0.88 8.70
CA LYS A 82 -22.43 -1.65 9.95
C LYS A 82 -21.37 -1.27 10.99
N LYS A 83 -20.14 -0.97 10.56
CA LYS A 83 -19.05 -0.52 11.45
C LYS A 83 -19.15 0.96 11.81
N TRP A 84 -19.66 1.82 10.92
CA TRP A 84 -19.93 3.23 11.23
C TRP A 84 -21.08 3.38 12.23
N ALA A 85 -22.14 2.60 12.07
CA ALA A 85 -23.26 2.53 13.01
C ALA A 85 -22.81 2.06 14.41
N ALA A 86 -21.95 1.03 14.47
CA ALA A 86 -21.36 0.56 15.73
C ALA A 86 -20.43 1.60 16.41
N LYS A 87 -19.98 2.63 15.68
CA LYS A 87 -19.11 3.70 16.17
C LYS A 87 -19.82 5.05 16.35
N GLY A 88 -21.13 5.12 16.12
CA GLY A 88 -21.97 6.30 16.37
C GLY A 88 -21.86 7.43 15.34
N ILE A 89 -21.42 7.17 14.11
CA ILE A 89 -21.20 8.20 13.08
C ILE A 89 -22.42 8.31 12.17
N THR A 90 -23.01 9.50 12.08
CA THR A 90 -24.28 9.79 11.38
C THR A 90 -24.13 10.34 9.96
N ALA A 91 -22.91 10.46 9.44
CA ALA A 91 -22.66 10.99 8.09
C ALA A 91 -22.84 9.92 7.00
N SER A 92 -23.40 10.34 5.87
CA SER A 92 -23.73 9.50 4.72
C SER A 92 -22.49 8.80 4.14
N PRO A 93 -22.55 7.49 3.83
CA PRO A 93 -21.47 6.80 3.16
C PRO A 93 -21.36 7.31 1.71
N SER A 94 -20.42 8.21 1.46
CA SER A 94 -20.08 8.60 0.10
C SER A 94 -19.25 7.48 -0.54
N PRO A 95 -19.29 7.30 -1.88
CA PRO A 95 -18.45 6.33 -2.59
C PRO A 95 -16.95 6.45 -2.28
N LEU A 96 -16.50 7.59 -1.76
CA LEU A 96 -15.10 7.87 -1.44
C LEU A 96 -14.72 7.54 0.02
N LEU A 97 -15.70 7.38 0.91
CA LEU A 97 -15.48 7.15 2.34
C LEU A 97 -16.15 5.84 2.79
N PRO A 98 -15.48 4.99 3.59
CA PRO A 98 -14.12 5.09 4.13
C PRO A 98 -13.03 4.52 3.19
N ALA A 99 -11.86 5.15 3.15
CA ALA A 99 -10.68 4.60 2.49
C ALA A 99 -10.08 3.48 3.37
N PRO A 100 -10.00 2.22 2.92
CA PRO A 100 -9.40 1.16 3.71
C PRO A 100 -7.88 1.35 3.82
N GLY A 101 -7.34 1.37 5.04
CA GLY A 101 -5.89 1.31 5.28
C GLY A 101 -5.22 2.62 5.69
N ASP A 102 -5.97 3.72 5.84
CA ASP A 102 -5.47 4.95 6.42
C ASP A 102 -5.57 4.95 7.97
N PRO A 103 -4.84 5.81 8.69
CA PRO A 103 -4.94 5.89 10.15
C PRO A 103 -6.31 6.35 10.67
N ILE A 104 -7.13 7.02 9.84
CA ILE A 104 -8.38 7.70 10.20
C ILE A 104 -9.60 7.02 9.51
N THR A 105 -9.52 5.72 9.17
CA THR A 105 -10.53 4.96 8.38
C THR A 105 -12.00 5.13 8.81
N TRP A 106 -12.26 5.64 10.01
CA TRP A 106 -13.61 5.82 10.55
C TRP A 106 -13.94 7.27 10.90
N SER A 107 -13.34 8.27 10.24
CA SER A 107 -13.75 9.68 10.38
C SER A 107 -14.55 10.15 9.17
N PRO A 108 -15.65 10.90 9.36
CA PRO A 108 -16.46 11.45 8.27
C PRO A 108 -15.79 12.61 7.52
N LYS A 109 -14.65 13.10 8.01
CA LYS A 109 -13.99 14.28 7.48
C LYS A 109 -13.15 13.93 6.24
N VAL A 110 -13.74 14.11 5.04
CA VAL A 110 -13.07 13.85 3.73
C VAL A 110 -11.72 14.55 3.63
N TRP A 111 -11.63 15.81 4.09
CA TRP A 111 -10.40 16.58 4.02
C TRP A 111 -9.24 15.91 4.77
N ALA A 112 -9.50 15.09 5.79
CA ALA A 112 -8.47 14.48 6.63
C ALA A 112 -7.72 13.40 5.85
N HIS A 113 -8.49 12.60 5.13
CA HIS A 113 -8.00 11.56 4.24
C HIS A 113 -7.16 12.15 3.11
N VAL A 114 -7.62 13.24 2.50
CA VAL A 114 -6.92 13.91 1.41
C VAL A 114 -5.61 14.53 1.89
N VAL A 115 -5.63 15.23 3.03
CA VAL A 115 -4.43 15.84 3.62
C VAL A 115 -3.41 14.75 3.98
N LEU A 116 -3.83 13.65 4.61
CA LEU A 116 -2.94 12.53 4.91
C LEU A 116 -2.38 11.86 3.65
N ALA A 117 -3.20 11.69 2.61
CA ALA A 117 -2.76 11.09 1.35
C ALA A 117 -1.71 11.97 0.66
N ILE A 118 -1.90 13.29 0.64
CA ILE A 118 -0.95 14.24 0.05
C ILE A 118 0.34 14.27 0.87
N LEU A 119 0.26 14.48 2.19
CA LEU A 119 1.44 14.56 3.06
C LEU A 119 2.21 13.23 3.08
N GLY A 120 1.52 12.11 3.19
CA GLY A 120 2.11 10.77 3.19
C GLY A 120 2.70 10.39 1.83
N GLY A 121 1.98 10.66 0.73
CA GLY A 121 2.43 10.38 -0.63
C GLY A 121 3.64 11.22 -1.02
N PHE A 122 3.61 12.53 -0.72
CA PHE A 122 4.75 13.41 -0.97
C PHE A 122 5.96 13.04 -0.10
N GLY A 123 5.74 12.76 1.19
CA GLY A 123 6.79 12.32 2.11
C GLY A 123 7.46 11.02 1.65
N LEU A 124 6.66 10.00 1.33
CA LEU A 124 7.17 8.72 0.80
C LEU A 124 7.94 8.94 -0.51
N GLY A 125 7.41 9.75 -1.42
CA GLY A 125 8.10 10.09 -2.67
C GLY A 125 9.45 10.75 -2.44
N PHE A 126 9.51 11.77 -1.57
CA PHE A 126 10.74 12.49 -1.23
C PHE A 126 11.80 11.57 -0.61
N PHE A 127 11.44 10.80 0.43
CA PHE A 127 12.38 9.89 1.08
C PHE A 127 12.83 8.74 0.16
N SER A 128 11.95 8.28 -0.73
CA SER A 128 12.31 7.22 -1.67
C SER A 128 13.24 7.71 -2.79
N CYS A 129 13.15 8.99 -3.18
CA CYS A 129 14.14 9.61 -4.06
C CYS A 129 15.51 9.71 -3.37
N LEU A 130 15.57 10.07 -2.08
CA LEU A 130 16.82 10.11 -1.31
C LEU A 130 17.43 8.71 -1.12
N ALA A 131 16.61 7.69 -0.90
CA ALA A 131 17.06 6.30 -0.74
C ALA A 131 17.49 5.64 -2.07
N GLY A 132 17.24 6.27 -3.22
CA GLY A 132 17.57 5.72 -4.53
C GLY A 132 16.69 4.56 -4.99
N GLY A 133 15.49 4.40 -4.42
CA GLY A 133 14.56 3.34 -4.82
C GLY A 133 13.26 3.32 -4.02
N CYS A 134 12.22 2.68 -4.57
CA CYS A 134 10.97 2.44 -3.84
C CYS A 134 11.16 1.35 -2.78
N PRO A 135 10.26 1.26 -1.77
CA PRO A 135 10.37 0.25 -0.73
C PRO A 135 10.54 -1.17 -1.28
N PHE A 136 9.77 -1.52 -2.32
CA PHE A 136 9.86 -2.84 -2.96
C PHE A 136 11.24 -3.14 -3.56
N ARG A 137 11.85 -2.16 -4.23
CA ARG A 137 13.21 -2.31 -4.78
C ARG A 137 14.25 -2.47 -3.67
N GLN A 138 14.11 -1.75 -2.55
CA GLN A 138 15.02 -1.89 -1.40
C GLN A 138 14.93 -3.28 -0.76
N HIS A 139 13.74 -3.91 -0.74
CA HIS A 139 13.60 -5.31 -0.30
C HIS A 139 14.37 -6.27 -1.20
N ILE A 140 14.31 -6.07 -2.52
CA ILE A 140 15.04 -6.90 -3.50
C ILE A 140 16.56 -6.69 -3.37
N MET A 141 17.03 -5.45 -3.32
CA MET A 141 18.46 -5.14 -3.20
C MET A 141 19.06 -5.61 -1.88
N ALA A 142 18.27 -5.64 -0.80
CA ALA A 142 18.72 -6.24 0.46
C ALA A 142 18.89 -7.76 0.33
N ALA A 143 18.02 -8.44 -0.43
CA ALA A 143 18.16 -9.87 -0.73
C ALA A 143 19.36 -10.16 -1.67
N GLU A 144 19.77 -9.20 -2.50
CA GLU A 144 21.00 -9.29 -3.31
C GLU A 144 22.28 -9.01 -2.51
N GLY A 145 22.16 -8.60 -1.23
CA GLY A 145 23.30 -8.36 -0.34
C GLY A 145 23.79 -6.90 -0.25
N SER A 146 23.01 -5.94 -0.76
CA SER A 146 23.36 -4.52 -0.64
C SER A 146 23.25 -4.02 0.80
N LYS A 147 24.39 -3.59 1.40
CA LYS A 147 24.43 -3.07 2.77
C LYS A 147 23.58 -1.81 2.95
N SER A 148 23.52 -0.92 1.95
CA SER A 148 22.72 0.30 2.01
C SER A 148 21.21 0.00 2.03
N ALA A 149 20.77 -0.99 1.26
CA ALA A 149 19.39 -1.43 1.24
C ALA A 149 19.00 -2.10 2.57
N ILE A 150 19.89 -2.91 3.15
CA ILE A 150 19.67 -3.52 4.47
C ILE A 150 19.51 -2.44 5.55
N THR A 151 20.37 -1.43 5.58
CA THR A 151 20.25 -0.32 6.53
C THR A 151 18.94 0.47 6.36
N TYR A 152 18.50 0.67 5.12
CA TYR A 152 17.21 1.29 4.83
C TYR A 152 16.04 0.46 5.36
N LEU A 153 16.06 -0.87 5.17
CA LEU A 153 14.99 -1.76 5.64
C LEU A 153 14.88 -1.80 7.17
N VAL A 154 16.00 -1.78 7.87
CA VAL A 154 15.99 -1.69 9.35
C VAL A 154 15.32 -0.38 9.78
N GLY A 155 15.69 0.74 9.16
CA GLY A 155 15.04 2.03 9.42
C GLY A 155 13.55 2.03 9.07
N PHE A 156 13.17 1.43 7.95
CA PHE A 156 11.78 1.28 7.51
C PHE A 156 10.96 0.45 8.51
N ALA A 157 11.49 -0.68 8.98
CA ALA A 157 10.83 -1.55 9.95
C ALA A 157 10.65 -0.85 11.31
N LEU A 158 11.69 -0.18 11.81
CA LEU A 158 11.61 0.63 13.03
C LEU A 158 10.58 1.76 12.88
N GLY A 159 10.59 2.45 11.74
CA GLY A 159 9.62 3.49 11.40
C GLY A 159 8.18 2.98 11.39
N ALA A 160 7.93 1.79 10.85
CA ALA A 160 6.60 1.17 10.85
C ALA A 160 6.11 0.86 12.28
N VAL A 161 6.97 0.35 13.15
CA VAL A 161 6.63 0.09 14.57
C VAL A 161 6.31 1.39 15.30
N ILE A 162 7.14 2.43 15.13
CA ILE A 162 6.93 3.76 15.73
C ILE A 162 5.62 4.38 15.23
N PHE A 163 5.35 4.26 13.92
CA PHE A 163 4.14 4.79 13.32
C PHE A 163 2.87 4.17 13.91
N HIS A 164 2.81 2.84 14.00
CA HIS A 164 1.63 2.17 14.56
C HIS A 164 1.48 2.41 16.07
N ARG A 165 2.58 2.58 16.81
CA ARG A 165 2.54 2.76 18.27
C ARG A 165 2.24 4.19 18.71
N PHE A 166 2.78 5.20 18.03
CA PHE A 166 2.74 6.60 18.49
C PHE A 166 2.04 7.54 17.52
N ILE A 167 2.32 7.44 16.22
CA ILE A 167 1.81 8.41 15.23
C ILE A 167 0.35 8.11 14.88
N ALA A 168 -0.02 6.85 14.66
CA ALA A 168 -1.39 6.46 14.36
C ALA A 168 -2.42 6.87 15.44
N PRO A 169 -2.18 6.68 16.76
CA PRO A 169 -3.11 7.17 17.78
C PRO A 169 -3.12 8.70 17.88
N LEU A 170 -1.99 9.37 17.66
CA LEU A 170 -1.90 10.83 17.67
C LEU A 170 -2.70 11.45 16.51
N ILE A 171 -2.55 10.91 15.29
CA ILE A 171 -3.32 11.34 14.12
C ILE A 171 -4.81 11.14 14.35
N LYS A 172 -5.21 10.00 14.95
CA LYS A 172 -6.62 9.78 15.31
C LYS A 172 -7.10 10.88 16.26
N ALA A 173 -6.39 11.16 17.35
CA ALA A 173 -6.79 12.19 18.32
C ALA A 173 -6.91 13.61 17.74
N ILE A 174 -6.12 13.96 16.72
CA ILE A 174 -6.16 15.28 16.08
C ILE A 174 -7.31 15.40 15.07
N PHE A 175 -7.62 14.33 14.34
CA PHE A 175 -8.46 14.40 13.15
C PHE A 175 -9.84 13.73 13.28
N THR A 176 -10.08 12.85 14.26
CA THR A 176 -11.44 12.39 14.63
C THR A 176 -12.13 13.40 15.52
#